data_AF-A0A6N3B3W3-F1
#
_entry.id   AF-A0A6N3B3W3-F1
#
_cell.length_a   1.000
_cell.length_b   1.000
_cell.length_c   1.000
_cell.angle_alpha   90.00
_cell.angle_beta   90.00
_cell.angle_gamma   90.00
#
_symmetry.space_group_name_H-M   'P 1'
#
loop_
_entity.id
_entity.type
_entity.pdbx_description
1 polymer ?
#
loop_
_entity_poly.entity_id
_entity_poly.type
_entity_poly.pdbx_seq_one_letter_code
_entity_poly.pdbx_strand_id
1 'polypeptide(L)'
;MKNFQLSFVTSKSTVRWLQILSEFEKNEICSASQLAEVTTSTTRTIGKDISQINEYFCGLILITSTNQGYSFELFDYSQYEKKKASLLANEPLFILLENIFIGELKTIDEWADCLFLSKSTLSKYLQRIHEQLARFDLQLALDPVNIVGEEADIRNFFCTFFYETDSTPHTVFPPAAVQQAVTEIGRMFDKNSYHTVSFSQYTYLLYISLERFMQGKTVQINAELYHALRHSIQLMHFQRINGVIEKYFQCRLTNDELIFLFVSIITKKKLQNVIVEQKFCLSYNHWTEIRTLTNDFYQMLNVSSKKPKEDQILIESFFTSAKLKECLSTSANRNIYDVNAFIKKTFPKEFAAYREFLENSREYHNLYSEEYLTDFCANLVIYIESVRERHWFPRKNIAFIFEGNNNIVQYIEGWSNRYFSRSHQVFYPDSGEVNAQYLEQNTIDLLVTNYAEHATEFRDIVECIVFKTIPSSSDWNRLLERINPNVTRQFALKDLF
;
A
#
# COMPACT_ATOMS: atom_id res chain seq x y z
N MET A 1 8.49 -11.11 1.73
CA MET A 1 8.23 -11.41 0.31
C MET A 1 6.74 -11.53 0.06
N LYS A 2 6.21 -10.78 -0.92
CA LYS A 2 4.79 -10.85 -1.32
C LYS A 2 4.49 -12.14 -2.10
N ASN A 3 3.26 -12.64 -2.02
CA ASN A 3 2.83 -13.84 -2.75
C ASN A 3 2.99 -13.70 -4.27
N PHE A 4 2.76 -12.49 -4.80
CA PHE A 4 3.06 -12.18 -6.19
C PHE A 4 4.48 -12.61 -6.60
N GLN A 5 5.50 -12.22 -5.83
CA GLN A 5 6.88 -12.60 -6.15
C GLN A 5 7.19 -14.07 -5.83
N LEU A 6 6.60 -14.63 -4.76
CA LEU A 6 6.74 -16.05 -4.43
C LEU A 6 6.23 -16.96 -5.57
N SER A 7 5.28 -16.50 -6.38
CA SER A 7 4.81 -17.24 -7.56
C SER A 7 5.91 -17.49 -8.60
N PHE A 8 6.94 -16.65 -8.64
CA PHE A 8 8.09 -16.78 -9.54
C PHE A 8 9.23 -17.64 -8.95
N VAL A 9 9.12 -18.09 -7.70
CA VAL A 9 10.14 -18.94 -7.06
C VAL A 9 9.86 -20.40 -7.40
N THR A 10 10.78 -21.03 -8.13
CA THR A 10 10.61 -22.38 -8.67
C THR A 10 10.72 -23.46 -7.58
N SER A 11 11.60 -23.26 -6.60
CA SER A 11 11.83 -24.16 -5.46
C SER A 11 10.74 -24.06 -4.40
N LYS A 12 9.97 -25.14 -4.21
CA LYS A 12 8.99 -25.23 -3.12
C LYS A 12 9.62 -25.07 -1.73
N SER A 13 10.87 -25.51 -1.55
CA SER A 13 11.56 -25.35 -0.26
C SER A 13 11.89 -23.89 0.03
N THR A 14 12.39 -23.19 -0.98
CA THR A 14 12.73 -21.77 -0.88
C THR A 14 11.48 -20.93 -0.59
N VAL A 15 10.36 -21.21 -1.28
CA VAL A 15 9.07 -20.58 -0.98
C VAL A 15 8.70 -20.74 0.49
N ARG A 16 8.75 -21.97 1.03
CA ARG A 16 8.43 -22.23 2.43
C ARG A 16 9.37 -21.50 3.39
N TRP A 17 10.67 -21.49 3.11
CA TRP A 17 11.64 -20.79 3.96
C TRP A 17 11.35 -19.29 4.00
N LEU A 18 11.09 -18.66 2.86
CA LEU A 18 10.76 -17.24 2.79
C LEU A 18 9.44 -16.92 3.51
N GLN A 19 8.45 -17.82 3.44
CA GLN A 19 7.21 -17.69 4.20
C GLN A 19 7.43 -17.82 5.71
N ILE A 20 8.20 -18.83 6.16
CA ILE A 20 8.54 -19.04 7.57
C ILE A 20 9.28 -17.83 8.14
N LEU A 21 10.32 -17.36 7.43
CA LEU A 21 11.09 -16.19 7.83
C LEU A 21 10.20 -14.93 7.90
N SER A 22 9.29 -14.75 6.93
CA SER A 22 8.36 -13.61 6.94
C SER A 22 7.39 -13.63 8.13
N GLU A 23 7.02 -14.80 8.65
CA GLU A 23 6.19 -14.89 9.86
C GLU A 23 7.00 -14.56 11.12
N PHE A 24 8.25 -15.01 11.20
CA PHE A 24 9.14 -14.66 12.31
C PHE A 24 9.51 -13.17 12.35
N GLU A 25 9.66 -12.54 11.18
CA GLU A 25 9.88 -11.09 11.07
C GLU A 25 8.69 -10.27 11.59
N LYS A 26 7.48 -10.86 11.65
CA LYS A 26 6.29 -10.23 12.22
C LYS A 26 6.08 -10.59 13.69
N ASN A 27 6.42 -11.82 14.08
CA ASN A 27 6.21 -12.36 15.42
C ASN A 27 7.44 -13.16 15.84
N GLU A 28 8.10 -12.72 16.92
CA GLU A 28 9.27 -13.42 17.48
C GLU A 28 8.98 -14.88 17.87
N ILE A 29 7.72 -15.19 18.21
CA ILE A 29 7.26 -16.54 18.54
C ILE A 29 6.18 -16.98 17.57
N CYS A 30 6.39 -18.13 16.92
CA CYS A 30 5.44 -18.75 16.00
C CYS A 30 5.19 -20.22 16.35
N SER A 31 3.93 -20.67 16.35
CA SER A 31 3.62 -22.09 16.59
C SER A 31 3.92 -22.95 15.35
N ALA A 32 4.29 -24.22 15.56
CA ALA A 32 4.53 -25.16 14.46
C ALA A 32 3.28 -25.35 13.58
N SER A 33 2.09 -25.33 14.18
CA SER A 33 0.80 -25.43 13.47
C SER A 33 0.52 -24.20 12.61
N GLN A 34 0.78 -22.99 13.12
CA GLN A 34 0.64 -21.76 12.34
C GLN A 34 1.58 -21.76 11.13
N LEU A 35 2.85 -22.10 11.33
CA LEU A 35 3.82 -22.18 10.24
C LEU A 35 3.43 -23.25 9.20
N ALA A 36 2.92 -24.40 9.65
CA ALA A 36 2.43 -25.46 8.78
C ALA A 36 1.22 -25.02 7.95
N GLU A 37 0.29 -24.26 8.53
CA GLU A 37 -0.86 -23.69 7.84
C GLU A 37 -0.44 -22.68 6.76
N VAL A 38 0.39 -21.69 7.14
CA VAL A 38 0.87 -20.63 6.22
C VAL A 38 1.65 -21.21 5.03
N THR A 39 2.45 -22.25 5.26
CA THR A 39 3.24 -22.91 4.22
C THR A 39 2.52 -24.06 3.53
N THR A 40 1.26 -24.34 3.88
CA THR A 40 0.47 -25.50 3.40
C THR A 40 1.24 -26.83 3.49
N SER A 41 1.89 -27.06 4.64
CA SER A 41 2.81 -28.17 4.88
C SER A 41 2.53 -28.87 6.22
N THR A 42 3.30 -29.91 6.56
CA THR A 42 3.17 -30.60 7.85
C THR A 42 4.11 -30.01 8.89
N THR A 43 3.76 -30.11 10.19
CA THR A 43 4.65 -29.70 11.29
C THR A 43 5.99 -30.44 11.28
N ARG A 44 6.02 -31.69 10.81
CA ARG A 44 7.27 -32.44 10.56
C ARG A 44 8.14 -31.77 9.50
N THR A 45 7.54 -31.30 8.41
CA THR A 45 8.23 -30.55 7.37
C THR A 45 8.79 -29.24 7.94
N ILE A 46 8.01 -28.51 8.75
CA ILE A 46 8.45 -27.30 9.44
C ILE A 46 9.68 -27.55 10.29
N GLY A 47 9.70 -28.61 11.10
CA GLY A 47 10.88 -28.95 11.91
C GLY A 47 12.14 -29.21 11.07
N LYS A 48 11.99 -29.86 9.91
CA LYS A 48 13.08 -30.05 8.95
C LYS A 48 13.53 -28.73 8.32
N ASP A 49 12.60 -27.92 7.85
CA ASP A 49 12.89 -26.62 7.24
C ASP A 49 13.60 -25.71 8.24
N ILE A 50 13.16 -25.65 9.50
CA ILE A 50 13.81 -24.85 10.57
C ILE A 50 15.25 -25.30 10.81
N SER A 51 15.50 -26.61 10.84
CA SER A 51 16.86 -27.14 11.00
C SER A 51 17.77 -26.68 9.85
N GLN A 52 17.27 -26.72 8.62
CA GLN A 52 18.01 -26.28 7.44
C GLN A 52 18.15 -24.75 7.36
N ILE A 53 17.16 -24.00 7.82
CA ILE A 53 17.22 -22.53 7.95
C ILE A 53 18.31 -22.16 8.94
N ASN A 54 18.35 -22.77 10.13
CA ASN A 54 19.41 -22.52 11.12
C ASN A 54 20.80 -22.86 10.58
N GLU A 55 20.93 -23.95 9.82
CA GLU A 55 22.18 -24.32 9.15
C GLU A 55 22.58 -23.27 8.10
N TYR A 56 21.65 -22.90 7.22
CA TYR A 56 21.90 -21.93 6.15
C TYR A 56 22.23 -20.55 6.69
N PHE A 57 21.54 -20.08 7.73
CA PHE A 57 21.73 -18.76 8.35
C PHE A 57 22.61 -18.80 9.61
N CYS A 58 23.40 -19.86 9.80
CA CYS A 58 24.26 -20.04 10.97
C CYS A 58 25.05 -18.76 11.32
N GLY A 59 24.95 -18.34 12.59
CA GLY A 59 25.58 -17.13 13.12
C GLY A 59 24.84 -15.81 12.85
N LEU A 60 23.78 -15.82 12.03
CA LEU A 60 22.98 -14.62 11.73
C LEU A 60 21.62 -14.63 12.44
N ILE A 61 21.00 -15.80 12.51
CA ILE A 61 19.75 -16.04 13.24
C ILE A 61 19.85 -17.35 14.01
N LEU A 62 18.93 -17.52 14.97
CA LEU A 62 18.68 -18.81 15.60
C LEU A 62 17.18 -18.99 15.84
N ILE A 63 16.64 -20.11 15.37
CA ILE A 63 15.27 -20.53 15.65
C ILE A 63 15.31 -21.71 16.61
N THR A 64 14.83 -21.53 17.84
CA THR A 64 14.83 -22.56 18.89
C THR A 64 13.42 -23.04 19.20
N SER A 65 13.29 -24.31 19.58
CA SER A 65 12.02 -24.87 20.06
C SER A 65 11.80 -24.48 21.52
N THR A 66 10.60 -24.00 21.84
CA THR A 66 10.15 -23.60 23.16
C THR A 66 8.78 -24.21 23.49
N ASN A 67 8.29 -24.02 24.72
CA ASN A 67 6.96 -24.47 25.12
C ASN A 67 5.82 -23.71 24.41
N GLN A 68 6.10 -22.54 23.83
CA GLN A 68 5.12 -21.69 23.14
C GLN A 68 5.18 -21.84 21.61
N GLY A 69 6.05 -22.71 21.09
CA GLY A 69 6.34 -22.84 19.67
C GLY A 69 7.81 -22.61 19.39
N TYR A 70 8.13 -22.04 18.24
CA TYR A 70 9.49 -21.66 17.88
C TYR A 70 9.74 -20.19 18.21
N SER A 71 10.92 -19.90 18.77
CA SER A 71 11.40 -18.54 19.06
C SER A 71 12.48 -18.17 18.05
N PHE A 72 12.44 -16.96 17.52
CA PHE A 72 13.38 -16.43 16.54
C PHE A 72 14.25 -15.34 17.17
N GLU A 73 15.56 -15.52 17.10
CA GLU A 73 16.56 -14.54 17.49
C GLU A 73 17.35 -14.09 16.27
N LEU A 74 17.54 -12.78 16.12
CA LEU A 74 18.28 -12.16 15.03
C LEU A 74 19.52 -11.44 15.59
N PHE A 75 20.70 -11.81 15.12
CA PHE A 75 21.98 -11.29 15.61
C PHE A 75 22.59 -10.22 14.70
N ASP A 76 22.41 -10.34 13.38
CA ASP A 76 22.88 -9.35 12.39
C ASP A 76 21.85 -9.18 11.27
N TYR A 77 21.07 -8.10 11.36
CA TYR A 77 20.03 -7.77 10.39
C TYR A 77 20.58 -7.55 8.97
N SER A 78 21.70 -6.85 8.83
CA SER A 78 22.24 -6.45 7.52
C SER A 78 22.73 -7.66 6.73
N GLN A 79 23.47 -8.55 7.39
CA GLN A 79 23.97 -9.76 6.76
C GLN A 79 22.85 -10.81 6.58
N TYR A 80 21.88 -10.87 7.50
CA TYR A 80 20.68 -11.69 7.34
C TYR A 80 19.91 -11.31 6.06
N GLU A 81 19.60 -10.04 5.86
CA GLU A 81 18.86 -9.58 4.68
C GLU A 81 19.59 -9.89 3.37
N LYS A 82 20.92 -9.68 3.31
CA LYS A 82 21.73 -10.06 2.13
C LYS A 82 21.68 -11.57 1.86
N LYS A 83 21.81 -12.39 2.91
CA LYS A 83 21.81 -13.85 2.78
C LYS A 83 20.41 -14.37 2.42
N LYS A 84 19.34 -13.76 2.95
CA LYS A 84 17.95 -14.04 2.58
C LYS A 84 17.71 -13.71 1.12
N ALA A 85 18.18 -12.56 0.64
CA ALA A 85 18.12 -12.20 -0.78
C ALA A 85 18.85 -13.21 -1.68
N SER A 86 20.00 -13.74 -1.23
CA SER A 86 20.76 -14.72 -2.02
C SER A 86 20.04 -16.06 -2.28
N LEU A 87 18.97 -16.38 -1.53
CA LEU A 87 18.10 -17.52 -1.83
C LEU A 87 17.44 -17.40 -3.21
N LEU A 88 17.34 -16.19 -3.76
CA LEU A 88 16.70 -15.88 -5.04
C LEU A 88 17.68 -15.62 -6.19
N ALA A 89 18.99 -15.57 -5.92
CA ALA A 89 20.00 -15.10 -6.89
C ALA A 89 20.12 -15.99 -8.15
N ASN A 90 19.67 -17.24 -8.06
CA ASN A 90 19.69 -18.20 -9.16
C ASN A 90 18.26 -18.64 -9.54
N GLU A 91 17.22 -17.91 -9.13
CA GLU A 91 15.84 -18.28 -9.46
C GLU A 91 15.54 -18.00 -10.94
N PRO A 92 15.24 -19.03 -11.75
CA PRO A 92 15.19 -18.91 -13.21
C PRO A 92 14.22 -17.85 -13.74
N LEU A 93 13.06 -17.71 -13.11
CA LEU A 93 12.02 -16.80 -13.57
C LEU A 93 12.36 -15.33 -13.26
N PHE A 94 13.10 -15.06 -12.19
CA PHE A 94 13.58 -13.70 -11.90
C PHE A 94 14.64 -13.26 -12.90
N ILE A 95 15.62 -14.14 -13.18
CA ILE A 95 16.65 -13.91 -14.20
C ILE A 95 15.99 -13.60 -15.55
N LEU A 96 15.00 -14.41 -15.95
CA LEU A 96 14.31 -14.25 -17.22
C LEU A 96 13.54 -12.92 -17.30
N LEU A 97 12.81 -12.54 -16.26
CA LEU A 97 12.06 -11.27 -16.24
C LEU A 97 12.99 -10.05 -16.25
N GLU A 98 14.11 -10.09 -15.53
CA GLU A 98 15.16 -9.07 -15.57
C GLU A 98 15.73 -8.93 -17.00
N ASN A 99 16.07 -10.05 -17.65
CA ASN A 99 16.62 -10.06 -19.00
C ASN A 99 15.63 -9.55 -20.06
N ILE A 100 14.35 -9.92 -19.94
CA ILE A 100 13.29 -9.38 -20.81
C ILE A 100 13.21 -7.85 -20.66
N PHE A 101 13.29 -7.33 -19.43
CA PHE A 101 13.22 -5.90 -19.19
C PHE A 101 14.35 -5.13 -19.87
N ILE A 102 15.61 -5.62 -19.76
CA ILE A 102 16.78 -4.99 -20.38
C ILE A 102 16.89 -5.23 -21.90
N GLY A 103 15.94 -5.99 -22.48
CA GLY A 103 15.89 -6.27 -23.92
C GLY A 103 16.76 -7.44 -24.38
N GLU A 104 17.31 -8.24 -23.46
CA GLU A 104 18.07 -9.45 -23.76
C GLU A 104 17.14 -10.65 -23.98
N LEU A 105 16.55 -10.69 -25.18
CA LEU A 105 15.60 -11.74 -25.56
C LEU A 105 16.34 -12.97 -26.10
N LYS A 106 15.91 -14.15 -25.63
CA LYS A 106 16.44 -15.46 -26.03
C LYS A 106 15.28 -16.40 -26.34
N THR A 107 15.48 -17.35 -27.22
CA THR A 107 14.53 -18.43 -27.49
C THR A 107 14.39 -19.34 -26.26
N ILE A 108 13.33 -20.15 -26.21
CA ILE A 108 13.16 -21.12 -25.11
C ILE A 108 14.34 -22.12 -25.01
N ASP A 109 14.99 -22.41 -26.13
CA ASP A 109 16.10 -23.34 -26.23
C ASP A 109 17.36 -22.76 -25.61
N GLU A 110 17.70 -21.53 -25.98
CA GLU A 110 18.81 -20.79 -25.38
C GLU A 110 18.59 -20.57 -23.88
N TRP A 111 17.36 -20.26 -23.46
CA TRP A 111 17.04 -20.16 -22.03
C TRP A 111 17.20 -21.48 -21.28
N ALA A 112 16.80 -22.60 -21.87
CA ALA A 112 16.97 -23.92 -21.29
C ALA A 112 18.46 -24.22 -21.05
N ASP A 113 19.30 -23.89 -22.02
CA ASP A 113 20.75 -24.05 -21.92
C ASP A 113 21.37 -23.10 -20.87
N CYS A 114 21.04 -21.81 -20.90
CA CYS A 114 21.56 -20.81 -19.95
C CYS A 114 21.18 -21.11 -18.50
N LEU A 115 19.99 -21.67 -18.27
CA LEU A 115 19.47 -21.97 -16.93
C LEU A 115 19.77 -23.41 -16.49
N PHE A 116 20.44 -24.21 -17.32
CA PHE A 116 20.71 -25.64 -17.11
C PHE A 116 19.44 -26.46 -16.82
N LEU A 117 18.36 -26.17 -17.55
CA LEU A 117 17.05 -26.82 -17.41
C LEU A 117 16.69 -27.58 -18.68
N SER A 118 15.89 -28.65 -18.54
CA SER A 118 15.23 -29.22 -19.73
C SER A 118 14.16 -28.25 -20.23
N LYS A 119 13.93 -28.21 -21.56
CA LYS A 119 12.83 -27.42 -22.16
C LYS A 119 11.48 -27.70 -21.50
N SER A 120 11.22 -28.96 -21.15
CA SER A 120 9.99 -29.37 -20.49
C SER A 120 9.84 -28.80 -19.08
N THR A 121 10.95 -28.67 -18.34
CA THR A 121 10.99 -28.06 -17.02
C THR A 121 10.78 -26.55 -17.11
N LEU A 122 11.51 -25.89 -18.02
CA LEU A 122 11.38 -24.46 -18.24
C LEU A 122 9.96 -24.09 -18.67
N SER A 123 9.36 -24.83 -19.61
CA SER A 123 7.97 -24.61 -20.04
C SER A 123 6.98 -24.64 -18.88
N LYS A 124 7.13 -25.58 -17.94
CA LYS A 124 6.31 -25.65 -16.73
C LYS A 124 6.51 -24.45 -15.82
N TYR A 125 7.73 -23.92 -15.72
CA TYR A 125 8.00 -22.72 -14.93
C TYR A 125 7.41 -21.47 -15.61
N LEU A 126 7.53 -21.35 -16.93
CA LEU A 126 6.96 -20.23 -17.70
C LEU A 126 5.44 -20.13 -17.57
N GLN A 127 4.74 -21.25 -17.36
CA GLN A 127 3.31 -21.25 -17.06
C GLN A 127 2.96 -20.37 -15.83
N ARG A 128 3.85 -20.33 -14.82
CA ARG A 128 3.64 -19.46 -13.65
C ARG A 128 3.76 -17.98 -13.98
N ILE A 129 4.68 -17.61 -14.88
CA ILE A 129 4.77 -16.24 -15.40
C ILE A 129 3.49 -15.91 -16.15
N HIS A 130 3.03 -16.80 -17.03
CA HIS A 130 1.81 -16.60 -17.82
C HIS A 130 0.60 -16.33 -16.93
N GLU A 131 0.40 -17.09 -15.84
CA GLU A 131 -0.68 -16.87 -14.88
C GLU A 131 -0.63 -15.49 -14.20
N GLN A 132 0.57 -14.96 -13.93
CA GLN A 132 0.70 -13.61 -13.37
C GLN A 132 0.50 -12.53 -14.45
N LEU A 133 1.03 -12.71 -15.65
CA LEU A 133 0.90 -11.77 -16.77
C LEU A 133 -0.56 -11.60 -17.22
N ALA A 134 -1.36 -12.67 -17.20
CA ALA A 134 -2.79 -12.59 -17.51
C ALA A 134 -3.54 -11.59 -16.61
N ARG A 135 -3.04 -11.34 -15.38
CA ARG A 135 -3.61 -10.34 -14.46
C ARG A 135 -3.22 -8.90 -14.79
N PHE A 136 -2.41 -8.69 -15.81
CA PHE A 136 -2.08 -7.40 -16.40
C PHE A 136 -2.56 -7.33 -17.85
N ASP A 137 -3.36 -8.31 -18.30
CA ASP A 137 -3.79 -8.45 -19.70
C ASP A 137 -2.60 -8.63 -20.67
N LEU A 138 -1.53 -9.24 -20.15
CA LEU A 138 -0.30 -9.54 -20.87
C LEU A 138 -0.21 -11.03 -21.17
N GLN A 139 0.56 -11.35 -22.21
CA GLN A 139 0.87 -12.72 -22.62
C GLN A 139 2.39 -12.93 -22.69
N LEU A 140 2.78 -14.21 -22.69
CA LEU A 140 4.17 -14.61 -22.85
C LEU A 140 4.35 -15.21 -24.25
N ALA A 141 5.09 -14.52 -25.11
CA ALA A 141 5.62 -15.09 -26.34
C ALA A 141 6.80 -16.03 -25.99
N LEU A 142 7.03 -17.07 -26.80
CA LEU A 142 8.07 -18.08 -26.56
C LEU A 142 9.22 -18.05 -27.58
N ASP A 143 9.07 -17.31 -28.68
CA ASP A 143 10.06 -17.21 -29.75
C ASP A 143 10.17 -15.76 -30.30
N PRO A 144 11.11 -14.95 -29.79
CA PRO A 144 11.87 -15.20 -28.55
C PRO A 144 10.95 -15.12 -27.31
N VAL A 145 11.42 -15.62 -26.18
CA VAL A 145 10.67 -15.52 -24.92
C VAL A 145 10.57 -14.06 -24.51
N ASN A 146 9.36 -13.51 -24.49
CA ASN A 146 9.11 -12.09 -24.27
C ASN A 146 7.69 -11.84 -23.72
N ILE A 147 7.50 -10.70 -23.07
CA ILE A 147 6.17 -10.22 -22.66
C ILE A 147 5.56 -9.41 -23.80
N VAL A 148 4.31 -9.73 -24.16
CA VAL A 148 3.56 -9.06 -25.24
C VAL A 148 2.19 -8.62 -24.74
N GLY A 149 1.70 -7.50 -25.26
CA GLY A 149 0.46 -6.84 -24.85
C GLY A 149 0.59 -5.32 -25.03
N GLU A 150 -0.34 -4.56 -24.45
CA GLU A 150 -0.25 -3.09 -24.45
C GLU A 150 0.96 -2.61 -23.65
N GLU A 151 1.71 -1.66 -24.19
CA GLU A 151 2.97 -1.23 -23.57
C GLU A 151 2.74 -0.55 -22.21
N ALA A 152 1.59 0.10 -22.00
CA ALA A 152 1.20 0.65 -20.70
C ALA A 152 1.10 -0.46 -19.62
N ASP A 153 0.59 -1.62 -19.99
CA ASP A 153 0.47 -2.78 -19.10
C ASP A 153 1.81 -3.42 -18.80
N ILE A 154 2.68 -3.55 -19.81
CA ILE A 154 4.05 -4.07 -19.63
C ILE A 154 4.80 -3.19 -18.63
N ARG A 155 4.69 -1.86 -18.76
CA ARG A 155 5.31 -0.92 -17.82
C ARG A 155 4.69 -1.00 -16.43
N ASN A 156 3.37 -1.19 -16.32
CA ASN A 156 2.70 -1.39 -15.04
C ASN A 156 3.21 -2.68 -14.36
N PHE A 157 3.30 -3.79 -15.10
CA PHE A 157 3.87 -5.05 -14.61
C PHE A 157 5.29 -4.86 -14.05
N PHE A 158 6.18 -4.20 -14.81
CA PHE A 158 7.55 -3.97 -14.32
C PHE A 158 7.61 -2.98 -13.16
N CYS A 159 6.73 -1.98 -13.09
CA CYS A 159 6.58 -1.13 -11.91
C CYS A 159 6.17 -1.96 -10.69
N THR A 160 5.18 -2.84 -10.82
CA THR A 160 4.79 -3.72 -9.72
C THR A 160 5.92 -4.67 -9.31
N PHE A 161 6.62 -5.24 -10.29
CA PHE A 161 7.71 -6.20 -10.05
C PHE A 161 8.97 -5.60 -9.45
N PHE A 162 9.41 -4.41 -9.88
CA PHE A 162 10.65 -3.79 -9.39
C PHE A 162 10.45 -2.77 -8.27
N TYR A 163 9.29 -2.10 -8.20
CA TYR A 163 9.06 -1.01 -7.25
C TYR A 163 8.05 -1.37 -6.16
N GLU A 164 6.90 -1.96 -6.50
CA GLU A 164 5.83 -2.16 -5.52
C GLU A 164 6.01 -3.43 -4.67
N THR A 165 6.98 -4.28 -4.99
CA THR A 165 7.28 -5.52 -4.27
C THR A 165 8.69 -5.49 -3.65
N ASP A 166 9.07 -6.54 -2.91
CA ASP A 166 10.32 -6.53 -2.15
C ASP A 166 11.52 -6.55 -3.10
N SER A 167 12.61 -5.88 -2.73
CA SER A 167 13.84 -5.93 -3.52
C SER A 167 14.40 -7.35 -3.55
N THR A 168 14.83 -7.78 -4.72
CA THR A 168 15.50 -9.07 -4.97
C THR A 168 16.87 -8.82 -5.61
N PRO A 169 17.74 -9.85 -5.71
CA PRO A 169 19.00 -9.73 -6.46
C PRO A 169 18.80 -9.35 -7.93
N HIS A 170 17.60 -9.55 -8.49
CA HIS A 170 17.24 -9.28 -9.87
C HIS A 170 16.40 -7.99 -10.02
N THR A 171 16.26 -7.21 -8.94
CA THR A 171 15.56 -5.93 -9.01
C THR A 171 16.46 -4.91 -9.68
N VAL A 172 16.02 -4.38 -10.82
CA VAL A 172 16.76 -3.34 -11.53
C VAL A 172 16.52 -1.99 -10.88
N PHE A 173 17.59 -1.31 -10.48
CA PHE A 173 17.52 -0.02 -9.80
C PHE A 173 17.69 1.14 -10.78
N PRO A 174 16.86 2.20 -10.66
CA PRO A 174 17.02 3.39 -11.48
C PRO A 174 18.40 4.05 -11.29
N PRO A 175 19.15 4.30 -12.38
CA PRO A 175 20.44 4.96 -12.32
C PRO A 175 20.38 6.36 -11.71
N ALA A 176 21.53 6.85 -11.21
CA ALA A 176 21.65 8.19 -10.63
C ALA A 176 21.22 9.30 -11.61
N ALA A 177 21.43 9.13 -12.91
CA ALA A 177 20.96 10.07 -13.93
C ALA A 177 19.43 10.24 -13.93
N VAL A 178 18.68 9.15 -13.73
CA VAL A 178 17.20 9.21 -13.63
C VAL A 178 16.77 9.94 -12.37
N GLN A 179 17.44 9.67 -11.25
CA GLN A 179 17.18 10.36 -9.97
C GLN A 179 17.43 11.88 -10.09
N GLN A 180 18.49 12.27 -10.79
CA GLN A 180 18.80 13.68 -11.07
C GLN A 180 17.76 14.31 -12.00
N ALA A 181 17.35 13.62 -13.07
CA ALA A 181 16.31 14.08 -13.97
C ALA A 181 14.97 14.30 -13.24
N VAL A 182 14.53 13.34 -12.41
CA VAL A 182 13.33 13.48 -11.57
C VAL A 182 13.44 14.67 -10.62
N THR A 183 14.61 14.87 -10.02
CA THR A 183 14.84 16.01 -9.12
C THR A 183 14.72 17.34 -9.86
N GLU A 184 15.31 17.45 -11.06
CA GLU A 184 15.26 18.65 -11.88
C GLU A 184 13.84 18.92 -12.39
N ILE A 185 13.15 17.90 -12.90
CA ILE A 185 11.75 17.99 -13.32
C ILE A 185 10.86 18.38 -12.14
N GLY A 186 11.03 17.77 -10.98
CA GLY A 186 10.25 18.06 -9.78
C GLY A 186 10.38 19.51 -9.31
N ARG A 187 11.54 20.14 -9.49
CA ARG A 187 11.76 21.58 -9.17
C ARG A 187 11.06 22.53 -10.13
N MET A 188 10.63 22.06 -11.30
CA MET A 188 9.91 22.89 -12.27
C MET A 188 8.44 23.12 -11.89
N PHE A 189 7.91 22.34 -10.93
CA PHE A 189 6.53 22.42 -10.51
C PHE A 189 6.39 23.12 -9.15
N ASP A 190 5.33 23.91 -9.00
CA ASP A 190 5.01 24.56 -7.73
C ASP A 190 4.74 23.51 -6.63
N LYS A 191 5.17 23.80 -5.40
CA LYS A 191 4.96 22.92 -4.23
C LYS A 191 3.48 22.63 -3.92
N ASN A 192 2.55 23.43 -4.47
CA ASN A 192 1.10 23.28 -4.31
C ASN A 192 0.41 22.62 -5.53
N SER A 193 1.18 21.94 -6.38
CA SER A 193 0.69 21.24 -7.58
C SER A 193 0.35 19.76 -7.30
N TYR A 194 -0.25 19.08 -8.29
CA TYR A 194 -0.62 17.66 -8.21
C TYR A 194 0.57 16.69 -8.21
N HIS A 195 1.81 17.19 -8.26
CA HIS A 195 3.04 16.42 -8.35
C HIS A 195 3.56 15.99 -6.98
N THR A 196 2.71 15.36 -6.16
CA THR A 196 3.06 14.91 -4.81
C THR A 196 3.47 13.44 -4.73
N VAL A 197 3.66 12.80 -5.88
CA VAL A 197 4.11 11.40 -6.01
C VAL A 197 5.42 11.16 -5.23
N SER A 198 5.60 9.92 -4.76
CA SER A 198 6.86 9.52 -4.12
C SER A 198 8.04 9.67 -5.09
N PHE A 199 9.19 10.15 -4.58
CA PHE A 199 10.41 10.29 -5.37
C PHE A 199 10.83 8.96 -6.02
N SER A 200 10.87 7.87 -5.24
CA SER A 200 11.23 6.56 -5.77
C SER A 200 10.25 6.07 -6.82
N GLN A 201 8.95 6.30 -6.62
CA GLN A 201 7.92 5.90 -7.57
C GLN A 201 8.08 6.61 -8.91
N TYR A 202 8.30 7.93 -8.89
CA TYR A 202 8.57 8.67 -10.12
C TYR A 202 9.88 8.20 -10.77
N THR A 203 10.92 7.96 -9.97
CA THR A 203 12.20 7.48 -10.50
C THR A 203 12.08 6.13 -11.20
N TYR A 204 11.38 5.16 -10.61
CA TYR A 204 11.11 3.87 -11.26
C TYR A 204 10.25 4.00 -12.51
N LEU A 205 9.17 4.79 -12.44
CA LEU A 205 8.29 5.02 -13.58
C LEU A 205 9.04 5.65 -14.76
N LEU A 206 9.87 6.66 -14.49
CA LEU A 206 10.67 7.32 -15.52
C LEU A 206 11.72 6.35 -16.08
N TYR A 207 12.42 5.62 -15.22
CA TYR A 207 13.42 4.64 -15.65
C TYR A 207 12.84 3.56 -16.56
N ILE A 208 11.76 2.91 -16.12
CA ILE A 208 11.06 1.88 -16.90
C ILE A 208 10.58 2.46 -18.23
N SER A 209 9.99 3.65 -18.23
CA SER A 209 9.53 4.28 -19.47
C SER A 209 10.67 4.59 -20.44
N LEU A 210 11.81 5.08 -19.94
CA LEU A 210 12.98 5.38 -20.77
C LEU A 210 13.62 4.12 -21.34
N GLU A 211 13.83 3.08 -20.53
CA GLU A 211 14.39 1.81 -20.99
C GLU A 211 13.54 1.21 -22.12
N ARG A 212 12.22 1.16 -21.91
CA ARG A 212 11.27 0.65 -22.92
C ARG A 212 11.24 1.51 -24.18
N PHE A 213 11.22 2.83 -24.01
CA PHE A 213 11.25 3.78 -25.13
C PHE A 213 12.53 3.63 -25.97
N MET A 214 13.70 3.51 -25.34
CA MET A 214 14.99 3.32 -26.02
C MET A 214 15.07 1.99 -26.78
N GLN A 215 14.35 0.97 -26.33
CA GLN A 215 14.17 -0.30 -27.06
C GLN A 215 13.15 -0.20 -28.21
N GLY A 216 12.63 1.00 -28.51
CA GLY A 216 11.61 1.22 -29.53
C GLY A 216 10.20 0.77 -29.14
N LYS A 217 9.94 0.56 -27.84
CA LYS A 217 8.65 0.14 -27.30
C LYS A 217 7.91 1.34 -26.73
N THR A 218 6.96 1.84 -27.51
CA THR A 218 6.25 3.08 -27.20
C THR A 218 4.81 2.83 -26.79
N VAL A 219 4.31 3.62 -25.84
CA VAL A 219 2.88 3.63 -25.49
C VAL A 219 2.06 4.30 -26.59
N GLN A 220 0.78 3.92 -26.69
CA GLN A 220 -0.21 4.56 -27.53
C GLN A 220 -1.32 5.13 -26.65
N ILE A 221 -1.58 6.43 -26.76
CA ILE A 221 -2.62 7.09 -25.97
C ILE A 221 -3.91 7.15 -26.78
N ASN A 222 -5.00 6.66 -26.18
CA ASN A 222 -6.30 6.68 -26.85
C ASN A 222 -6.89 8.10 -26.95
N ALA A 223 -7.86 8.26 -27.85
CA ALA A 223 -8.48 9.55 -28.14
C ALA A 223 -9.26 10.12 -26.94
N GLU A 224 -9.83 9.26 -26.10
CA GLU A 224 -10.56 9.67 -24.90
C GLU A 224 -9.65 10.38 -23.91
N LEU A 225 -8.48 9.79 -23.61
CA LEU A 225 -7.49 10.39 -22.72
C LEU A 225 -6.92 11.68 -23.30
N TYR A 226 -6.63 11.70 -24.60
CA TYR A 226 -6.22 12.91 -25.30
C TYR A 226 -7.25 14.04 -25.13
N HIS A 227 -8.54 13.71 -25.28
CA HIS A 227 -9.62 14.67 -25.08
C HIS A 227 -9.72 15.15 -23.63
N ALA A 228 -9.63 14.23 -22.66
CA ALA A 228 -9.66 14.54 -21.25
C ALA A 228 -8.49 15.44 -20.81
N LEU A 229 -7.39 15.45 -21.54
CA LEU A 229 -6.21 16.26 -21.20
C LEU A 229 -6.06 17.54 -22.04
N ARG A 230 -6.93 17.75 -23.03
CA ARG A 230 -6.80 18.83 -24.04
C ARG A 230 -6.62 20.24 -23.46
N HIS A 231 -7.21 20.50 -22.30
CA HIS A 231 -7.19 21.82 -21.63
C HIS A 231 -6.16 21.90 -20.50
N SER A 232 -5.65 20.75 -20.04
CA SER A 232 -4.66 20.64 -18.96
C SER A 232 -3.24 20.45 -19.47
N ILE A 233 -3.07 20.00 -20.73
CA ILE A 233 -1.77 19.93 -21.40
C ILE A 233 -1.30 21.35 -21.68
N GLN A 234 -0.58 21.93 -20.72
CA GLN A 234 0.33 23.01 -21.07
C GLN A 234 1.47 22.37 -21.86
N LEU A 235 1.39 22.40 -23.19
CA LEU A 235 2.46 21.97 -24.11
C LEU A 235 3.84 22.57 -23.72
N MET A 236 3.83 23.70 -23.03
CA MET A 236 4.99 24.37 -22.43
C MET A 236 5.75 23.50 -21.40
N HIS A 237 5.07 22.66 -20.61
CA HIS A 237 5.73 21.80 -19.62
C HIS A 237 6.40 20.58 -20.26
N PHE A 238 5.77 19.98 -21.28
CA PHE A 238 6.34 18.84 -22.00
C PHE A 238 7.65 19.18 -22.69
N GLN A 239 7.76 20.38 -23.27
CA GLN A 239 9.01 20.85 -23.84
C GLN A 239 10.12 20.97 -22.79
N ARG A 240 9.80 21.47 -21.58
CA ARG A 240 10.77 21.58 -20.48
C ARG A 240 11.20 20.21 -19.95
N ILE A 241 10.24 19.30 -19.76
CA ILE A 241 10.54 17.90 -19.37
C ILE A 241 11.46 17.28 -20.42
N ASN A 242 11.13 17.38 -21.70
CA ASN A 242 11.98 16.88 -22.78
C ASN A 242 13.36 17.54 -22.78
N GLY A 243 13.49 18.82 -22.44
CA GLY A 243 14.81 19.46 -22.27
C GLY A 243 15.66 18.80 -21.17
N VAL A 244 15.05 18.34 -20.08
CA VAL A 244 15.74 17.56 -19.04
C VAL A 244 16.07 16.15 -19.56
N ILE A 245 15.12 15.47 -20.20
CA ILE A 245 15.35 14.12 -20.73
C ILE A 245 16.48 14.13 -21.76
N GLU A 246 16.48 15.09 -22.69
CA GLU A 246 17.51 15.24 -23.72
C GLU A 246 18.89 15.50 -23.10
N LYS A 247 18.96 16.34 -22.06
CA LYS A 247 20.18 16.61 -21.28
C LYS A 247 20.80 15.36 -20.67
N TYR A 248 19.98 14.44 -20.14
CA TYR A 248 20.47 13.26 -19.40
C TYR A 248 20.57 11.98 -20.22
N PHE A 249 19.73 11.81 -21.25
CA PHE A 249 19.55 10.55 -21.96
C PHE A 249 19.71 10.67 -23.48
N GLN A 250 19.97 11.86 -24.01
CA GLN A 250 20.15 12.12 -25.45
C GLN A 250 18.98 11.62 -26.31
N CYS A 251 17.78 11.55 -25.72
CA CYS A 251 16.55 11.15 -26.39
C CYS A 251 15.44 12.16 -26.11
N ARG A 252 14.38 12.10 -26.91
CA ARG A 252 13.22 12.97 -26.79
C ARG A 252 11.95 12.13 -26.83
N LEU A 253 11.16 12.23 -25.77
CA LEU A 253 9.90 11.51 -25.65
C LEU A 253 8.84 12.12 -26.57
N THR A 254 8.00 11.26 -27.13
CA THR A 254 6.81 11.67 -27.89
C THR A 254 5.73 12.24 -26.97
N ASN A 255 4.68 12.82 -27.54
CA ASN A 255 3.55 13.32 -26.74
C ASN A 255 2.85 12.19 -25.98
N ASP A 256 2.66 11.03 -26.61
CA ASP A 256 2.08 9.84 -25.98
C ASP A 256 2.86 9.43 -24.72
N GLU A 257 4.19 9.39 -24.82
CA GLU A 257 5.08 9.07 -23.69
C GLU A 257 4.98 10.08 -22.55
N LEU A 258 4.96 11.37 -22.89
CA LEU A 258 4.83 12.44 -21.90
C LEU A 258 3.46 12.42 -21.21
N ILE A 259 2.39 12.12 -21.96
CA ILE A 259 1.05 11.95 -21.42
C ILE A 259 1.00 10.73 -20.49
N PHE A 260 1.55 9.59 -20.90
CA PHE A 260 1.63 8.40 -20.07
C PHE A 260 2.32 8.69 -18.73
N LEU A 261 3.50 9.32 -18.76
CA LEU A 261 4.23 9.71 -17.55
C LEU A 261 3.40 10.67 -16.69
N PHE A 262 2.82 11.70 -17.31
CA PHE A 262 2.04 12.70 -16.61
C PHE A 262 0.84 12.09 -15.88
N VAL A 263 0.03 11.30 -16.58
CA VAL A 263 -1.18 10.66 -16.01
C VAL A 263 -0.80 9.66 -14.93
N SER A 264 0.24 8.86 -15.14
CA SER A 264 0.76 7.91 -14.15
C SER A 264 1.22 8.59 -12.86
N ILE A 265 1.69 9.85 -12.94
CA ILE A 265 2.11 10.64 -11.77
C ILE A 265 0.91 11.26 -11.05
N ILE A 266 0.03 11.95 -11.77
CA ILE A 266 -1.09 12.68 -11.13
C ILE A 266 -2.14 11.74 -10.53
N THR A 267 -2.29 10.53 -11.06
CA THR A 267 -3.21 9.53 -10.50
C THR A 267 -2.64 8.82 -9.26
N LYS A 268 -1.34 8.97 -8.99
CA LYS A 268 -0.64 8.45 -7.79
C LYS A 268 -0.28 9.55 -6.78
N LYS A 269 -1.02 10.67 -6.83
CA LYS A 269 -0.87 11.81 -5.92
C LYS A 269 -1.21 11.43 -4.46
N LYS A 270 -0.58 12.11 -3.51
CA LYS A 270 -0.86 11.96 -2.08
C LYS A 270 -2.12 12.73 -1.69
N LEU A 271 -2.98 12.10 -0.91
CA LEU A 271 -4.15 12.71 -0.27
C LEU A 271 -3.73 13.72 0.82
N GLN A 272 -3.39 14.96 0.43
CA GLN A 272 -2.85 15.98 1.34
C GLN A 272 -3.85 17.07 1.70
N ASN A 273 -4.54 17.63 0.71
CA ASN A 273 -5.35 18.83 0.88
C ASN A 273 -6.54 18.81 -0.09
N VAL A 274 -7.74 18.98 0.45
CA VAL A 274 -9.00 19.05 -0.31
C VAL A 274 -8.95 20.12 -1.40
N ILE A 275 -8.28 21.24 -1.20
CA ILE A 275 -8.13 22.30 -2.22
C ILE A 275 -7.37 21.77 -3.45
N VAL A 276 -6.33 20.96 -3.24
CA VAL A 276 -5.59 20.34 -4.35
C VAL A 276 -6.46 19.31 -5.05
N GLU A 277 -7.20 18.49 -4.30
CA GLU A 277 -8.15 17.53 -4.87
C GLU A 277 -9.27 18.20 -5.67
N GLN A 278 -9.76 19.36 -5.20
CA GLN A 278 -10.78 20.14 -5.89
C GLN A 278 -10.25 20.65 -7.25
N LYS A 279 -9.06 21.25 -7.27
CA LYS A 279 -8.47 21.73 -8.52
C LYS A 279 -8.22 20.55 -9.48
N PHE A 280 -7.83 19.38 -8.97
CA PHE A 280 -7.64 18.17 -9.76
C PHE A 280 -8.95 17.76 -10.42
N CYS A 281 -10.03 17.64 -9.66
CA CYS A 281 -11.34 17.29 -10.20
C CYS A 281 -11.81 18.32 -11.24
N LEU A 282 -11.66 19.61 -10.97
CA LEU A 282 -12.01 20.68 -11.93
C LEU A 282 -11.20 20.61 -13.22
N SER A 283 -9.96 20.14 -13.16
CA SER A 283 -9.04 20.09 -14.30
C SER A 283 -9.21 18.85 -15.16
N TYR A 284 -9.60 17.71 -14.56
CA TYR A 284 -9.51 16.40 -15.22
C TYR A 284 -10.80 15.56 -15.18
N ASN A 285 -11.80 15.93 -14.38
CA ASN A 285 -13.07 15.23 -14.40
C ASN A 285 -13.96 15.77 -15.54
N HIS A 286 -13.93 15.08 -16.67
CA HIS A 286 -14.75 15.38 -17.85
C HIS A 286 -15.99 14.49 -18.00
N TRP A 287 -16.15 13.51 -17.10
CA TRP A 287 -17.24 12.55 -17.13
C TRP A 287 -18.31 12.95 -16.10
N THR A 288 -19.47 13.38 -16.58
CA THR A 288 -20.57 13.84 -15.71
C THR A 288 -21.07 12.75 -14.76
N GLU A 289 -21.01 11.50 -15.20
CA GLU A 289 -21.39 10.28 -14.50
C GLU A 289 -20.56 10.09 -13.23
N ILE A 290 -19.31 10.56 -13.20
CA ILE A 290 -18.47 10.50 -11.99
C ILE A 290 -19.08 11.32 -10.86
N ARG A 291 -19.70 12.48 -11.17
CA ARG A 291 -20.36 13.30 -10.14
C ARG A 291 -21.60 12.60 -9.57
N THR A 292 -22.37 11.95 -10.43
CA THR A 292 -23.54 11.16 -10.03
C THR A 292 -23.10 9.99 -9.14
N LEU A 293 -22.14 9.18 -9.62
CA LEU A 293 -21.57 8.07 -8.87
C LEU A 293 -21.02 8.49 -7.50
N THR A 294 -20.34 9.63 -7.45
CA THR A 294 -19.82 10.21 -6.21
C THR A 294 -20.93 10.54 -5.22
N ASN A 295 -22.02 11.17 -5.68
CA ASN A 295 -23.15 11.54 -4.84
C ASN A 295 -23.84 10.30 -4.29
N ASP A 296 -24.11 9.31 -5.13
CA ASP A 296 -24.80 8.08 -4.75
C ASP A 296 -23.95 7.26 -3.78
N PHE A 297 -22.64 7.17 -4.03
CA PHE A 297 -21.71 6.50 -3.13
C PHE A 297 -21.63 7.22 -1.78
N TYR A 298 -21.55 8.56 -1.77
CA TYR A 298 -21.53 9.34 -0.52
C TYR A 298 -22.80 9.15 0.30
N GLN A 299 -23.97 9.06 -0.33
CA GLN A 299 -25.24 8.75 0.35
C GLN A 299 -25.21 7.34 0.95
N MET A 300 -24.72 6.34 0.21
CA MET A 300 -24.58 4.97 0.69
C MET A 300 -23.66 4.88 1.92
N LEU A 301 -22.57 5.65 1.94
CA LEU A 301 -21.66 5.70 3.09
C LEU A 301 -22.32 6.28 4.36
N ASN A 302 -23.38 7.10 4.22
CA ASN A 302 -24.12 7.72 5.32
C ASN A 302 -23.20 8.43 6.35
N VAL A 303 -22.20 9.17 5.87
CA VAL A 303 -21.19 9.82 6.72
C VAL A 303 -21.78 11.04 7.43
N SER A 304 -21.63 11.12 8.75
CA SER A 304 -21.99 12.30 9.55
C SER A 304 -20.84 13.31 9.57
N SER A 305 -20.56 13.94 8.43
CA SER A 305 -19.49 14.94 8.31
C SER A 305 -20.01 16.37 8.41
N LYS A 306 -19.22 17.24 9.04
CA LYS A 306 -19.49 18.69 9.11
C LYS A 306 -19.22 19.40 7.78
N LYS A 307 -18.61 18.73 6.80
CA LYS A 307 -18.15 19.33 5.55
C LYS A 307 -18.44 18.45 4.31
N PRO A 308 -19.72 18.19 4.00
CA PRO A 308 -20.10 17.23 2.98
C PRO A 308 -19.53 17.52 1.58
N LYS A 309 -19.39 18.79 1.20
CA LYS A 309 -18.79 19.18 -0.07
C LYS A 309 -17.30 18.83 -0.16
N GLU A 310 -16.56 18.96 0.94
CA GLU A 310 -15.14 18.58 0.98
C GLU A 310 -15.00 17.06 0.82
N ASP A 311 -15.87 16.28 1.45
CA ASP A 311 -15.86 14.81 1.36
C ASP A 311 -16.15 14.32 -0.06
N GLN A 312 -17.17 14.89 -0.70
CA GLN A 312 -17.52 14.56 -2.08
C GLN A 312 -16.36 14.85 -3.04
N ILE A 313 -15.61 15.93 -2.84
CA ILE A 313 -14.41 16.23 -3.65
C ILE A 313 -13.36 15.13 -3.53
N LEU A 314 -13.15 14.57 -2.34
CA LEU A 314 -12.19 13.48 -2.13
C LEU A 314 -12.65 12.21 -2.87
N ILE A 315 -13.93 11.87 -2.76
CA ILE A 315 -14.51 10.71 -3.46
C ILE A 315 -14.46 10.92 -4.99
N GLU A 316 -14.84 12.10 -5.48
CA GLU A 316 -14.78 12.47 -6.91
C GLU A 316 -13.34 12.34 -7.45
N SER A 317 -12.34 12.72 -6.65
CA SER A 317 -10.94 12.62 -7.04
C SER A 317 -10.49 11.18 -7.20
N PHE A 318 -10.97 10.25 -6.36
CA PHE A 318 -10.68 8.83 -6.51
C PHE A 318 -11.22 8.30 -7.83
N PHE A 319 -12.51 8.51 -8.10
CA PHE A 319 -13.17 8.05 -9.33
C PHE A 319 -12.53 8.67 -10.58
N THR A 320 -12.20 9.96 -10.52
CA THR A 320 -11.48 10.65 -11.61
C THR A 320 -10.10 10.03 -11.85
N SER A 321 -9.34 9.75 -10.77
CA SER A 321 -8.02 9.10 -10.89
C SER A 321 -8.12 7.68 -11.44
N ALA A 322 -9.16 6.93 -11.04
CA ALA A 322 -9.42 5.60 -11.56
C ALA A 322 -9.79 5.63 -13.05
N LYS A 323 -10.56 6.63 -13.49
CA LYS A 323 -10.95 6.74 -14.90
C LYS A 323 -9.77 7.12 -15.78
N LEU A 324 -8.96 8.07 -15.35
CA LEU A 324 -7.71 8.42 -16.05
C LEU A 324 -6.76 7.22 -16.17
N LYS A 325 -6.65 6.39 -15.13
CA LYS A 325 -5.88 5.14 -15.20
C LYS A 325 -6.47 4.18 -16.21
N GLU A 326 -7.78 3.99 -16.22
CA GLU A 326 -8.43 3.09 -17.18
C GLU A 326 -8.24 3.55 -18.63
N CYS A 327 -8.25 4.86 -18.88
CA CYS A 327 -7.96 5.40 -20.20
C CYS A 327 -6.47 5.25 -20.59
N LEU A 328 -5.53 5.04 -19.65
CA LEU A 328 -4.15 4.63 -19.99
C LEU A 328 -4.08 3.14 -20.34
N SER A 329 -4.71 2.33 -19.50
CA SER A 329 -4.93 0.91 -19.73
C SER A 329 -6.05 0.40 -18.82
N THR A 330 -6.86 -0.50 -19.34
CA THR A 330 -7.90 -1.20 -18.60
C THR A 330 -7.33 -1.91 -17.35
N SER A 331 -6.13 -2.47 -17.43
CA SER A 331 -5.50 -3.19 -16.32
C SER A 331 -4.87 -2.26 -15.26
N ALA A 332 -4.76 -0.95 -15.51
CA ALA A 332 -4.06 -0.02 -14.61
C ALA A 332 -4.74 0.18 -13.23
N ASN A 333 -5.99 -0.29 -13.08
CA ASN A 333 -6.70 -0.31 -11.81
C ASN A 333 -6.57 -1.64 -11.04
N ARG A 334 -5.88 -2.64 -11.62
CA ARG A 334 -5.70 -3.95 -11.01
C ARG A 334 -4.71 -3.93 -9.86
N ASN A 335 -4.86 -4.93 -9.00
CA ASN A 335 -4.04 -5.14 -7.82
C ASN A 335 -3.37 -6.50 -7.90
N ILE A 336 -2.18 -6.61 -7.29
CA ILE A 336 -1.66 -7.92 -6.92
C ILE A 336 -2.57 -8.56 -5.87
N TYR A 337 -2.59 -9.90 -5.85
CA TYR A 337 -3.40 -10.68 -4.92
C TYR A 337 -3.22 -10.26 -3.46
N ASP A 338 -1.99 -9.96 -3.06
CA ASP A 338 -1.64 -9.56 -1.70
C ASP A 338 -2.44 -8.36 -1.20
N VAL A 339 -2.67 -7.36 -2.06
CA VAL A 339 -3.44 -6.15 -1.70
C VAL A 339 -4.89 -6.52 -1.47
N ASN A 340 -5.51 -7.27 -2.39
CA ASN A 340 -6.90 -7.68 -2.23
C ASN A 340 -7.13 -8.58 -1.02
N ALA A 341 -6.20 -9.50 -0.76
CA ALA A 341 -6.25 -10.38 0.40
C ALA A 341 -6.16 -9.57 1.71
N PHE A 342 -5.25 -8.59 1.76
CA PHE A 342 -5.15 -7.67 2.89
C PHE A 342 -6.45 -6.90 3.13
N ILE A 343 -7.05 -6.33 2.09
CA ILE A 343 -8.29 -5.55 2.21
C ILE A 343 -9.47 -6.43 2.63
N LYS A 344 -9.68 -7.58 1.98
CA LYS A 344 -10.77 -8.51 2.32
C LYS A 344 -10.66 -9.04 3.75
N LYS A 345 -9.43 -9.26 4.25
CA LYS A 345 -9.19 -9.69 5.63
C LYS A 345 -9.42 -8.56 6.64
N THR A 346 -8.97 -7.35 6.32
CA THR A 346 -8.94 -6.22 7.29
C THR A 346 -10.28 -5.47 7.33
N PHE A 347 -10.94 -5.32 6.18
CA PHE A 347 -12.17 -4.54 5.98
C PHE A 347 -13.25 -5.36 5.26
N PRO A 348 -13.65 -6.55 5.77
CA PRO A 348 -14.57 -7.44 5.06
C PRO A 348 -15.96 -6.84 4.86
N LYS A 349 -16.44 -6.02 5.82
CA LYS A 349 -17.77 -5.42 5.77
C LYS A 349 -17.84 -4.30 4.73
N GLU A 350 -16.85 -3.41 4.76
CA GLU A 350 -16.70 -2.30 3.83
C GLU A 350 -16.50 -2.83 2.40
N PHE A 351 -15.66 -3.85 2.23
CA PHE A 351 -15.48 -4.49 0.92
C PHE A 351 -16.78 -5.08 0.38
N ALA A 352 -17.56 -5.79 1.21
CA ALA A 352 -18.83 -6.36 0.78
C ALA A 352 -19.84 -5.26 0.39
N ALA A 353 -20.02 -4.24 1.23
CA ALA A 353 -20.98 -3.16 0.99
C ALA A 353 -20.62 -2.32 -0.25
N TYR A 354 -19.34 -1.98 -0.42
CA TYR A 354 -18.91 -1.16 -1.57
C TYR A 354 -18.99 -1.96 -2.86
N ARG A 355 -18.67 -3.26 -2.81
CA ARG A 355 -18.83 -4.15 -3.95
C ARG A 355 -20.29 -4.26 -4.39
N GLU A 356 -21.20 -4.48 -3.45
CA GLU A 356 -22.65 -4.54 -3.74
C GLU A 356 -23.15 -3.23 -4.36
N PHE A 357 -22.70 -2.08 -3.85
CA PHE A 357 -23.02 -0.78 -4.46
C PHE A 357 -22.52 -0.68 -5.90
N LEU A 358 -21.25 -1.03 -6.16
CA LEU A 358 -20.64 -0.93 -7.49
C LEU A 358 -21.30 -1.92 -8.47
N GLU A 359 -21.63 -3.14 -8.04
CA GLU A 359 -22.34 -4.14 -8.86
C GLU A 359 -23.72 -3.64 -9.34
N ASN A 360 -24.38 -2.80 -8.55
CA ASN A 360 -25.70 -2.26 -8.85
C ASN A 360 -25.67 -0.84 -9.45
N SER A 361 -24.50 -0.22 -9.60
CA SER A 361 -24.38 1.15 -10.11
C SER A 361 -24.26 1.17 -11.63
N ARG A 362 -25.26 1.79 -12.29
CA ARG A 362 -25.23 2.00 -13.74
C ARG A 362 -24.07 2.90 -14.16
N GLU A 363 -23.80 3.94 -13.38
CA GLU A 363 -22.74 4.91 -13.60
C GLU A 363 -21.38 4.23 -13.56
N TYR A 364 -21.16 3.31 -12.61
CA TYR A 364 -19.95 2.51 -12.55
C TYR A 364 -19.74 1.70 -13.83
N HIS A 365 -20.75 0.92 -14.26
CA HIS A 365 -20.66 0.07 -15.45
C HIS A 365 -20.52 0.86 -16.77
N ASN A 366 -21.00 2.10 -16.82
CA ASN A 366 -20.77 2.98 -17.97
C ASN A 366 -19.34 3.53 -18.01
N LEU A 367 -18.69 3.66 -16.85
CA LEU A 367 -17.41 4.34 -16.70
C LEU A 367 -16.22 3.38 -16.67
N TYR A 368 -16.39 2.18 -16.10
CA TYR A 368 -15.30 1.29 -15.73
C TYR A 368 -15.52 -0.14 -16.21
N SER A 369 -14.42 -0.85 -16.46
CA SER A 369 -14.44 -2.26 -16.87
C SER A 369 -14.90 -3.19 -15.72
N GLU A 370 -15.92 -4.01 -16.00
CA GLU A 370 -16.47 -4.99 -15.03
C GLU A 370 -15.46 -6.06 -14.59
N GLU A 371 -14.52 -6.43 -15.46
CA GLU A 371 -13.54 -7.50 -15.21
C GLU A 371 -12.67 -7.24 -13.97
N TYR A 372 -12.53 -5.99 -13.54
CA TYR A 372 -11.64 -5.59 -12.44
C TYR A 372 -12.39 -5.04 -11.23
N LEU A 373 -13.70 -5.26 -11.15
CA LEU A 373 -14.53 -4.81 -10.03
C LEU A 373 -13.94 -5.16 -8.65
N THR A 374 -13.38 -6.37 -8.49
CA THR A 374 -12.76 -6.78 -7.23
C THR A 374 -11.56 -5.90 -6.85
N ASP A 375 -10.70 -5.59 -7.82
CA ASP A 375 -9.50 -4.79 -7.60
C ASP A 375 -9.86 -3.32 -7.36
N PHE A 376 -10.78 -2.81 -8.18
CA PHE A 376 -11.34 -1.48 -8.06
C PHE A 376 -11.96 -1.27 -6.67
N CYS A 377 -12.80 -2.22 -6.22
CA CYS A 377 -13.43 -2.17 -4.91
C CYS A 377 -12.38 -2.20 -3.78
N ALA A 378 -11.33 -3.03 -3.88
CA ALA A 378 -10.27 -3.05 -2.87
C ALA A 378 -9.54 -1.70 -2.80
N ASN A 379 -9.26 -1.08 -3.95
CA ASN A 379 -8.67 0.25 -4.05
C ASN A 379 -9.59 1.34 -3.48
N LEU A 380 -10.90 1.25 -3.71
CA LEU A 380 -11.89 2.17 -3.16
C LEU A 380 -11.95 2.05 -1.63
N VAL A 381 -11.99 0.82 -1.09
CA VAL A 381 -11.99 0.59 0.37
C VAL A 381 -10.78 1.25 1.01
N ILE A 382 -9.56 0.93 0.57
CA ILE A 382 -8.36 1.48 1.22
C ILE A 382 -8.25 3.00 1.06
N TYR A 383 -8.73 3.55 -0.05
CA TYR A 383 -8.81 5.00 -0.25
C TYR A 383 -9.78 5.64 0.73
N ILE A 384 -11.00 5.11 0.86
CA ILE A 384 -12.02 5.64 1.76
C ILE A 384 -11.61 5.51 3.22
N GLU A 385 -10.98 4.41 3.62
CA GLU A 385 -10.42 4.30 4.98
C GLU A 385 -9.30 5.33 5.20
N SER A 386 -8.48 5.63 4.19
CA SER A 386 -7.48 6.71 4.26
C SER A 386 -8.11 8.09 4.40
N VAL A 387 -9.23 8.35 3.71
CA VAL A 387 -10.02 9.58 3.85
C VAL A 387 -10.62 9.65 5.24
N ARG A 388 -11.17 8.53 5.74
CA ARG A 388 -11.79 8.44 7.06
C ARG A 388 -10.79 8.82 8.16
N GLU A 389 -9.61 8.20 8.17
CA GLU A 389 -8.56 8.48 9.15
C GLU A 389 -8.00 9.91 9.09
N ARG A 390 -8.04 10.57 7.93
CA ARG A 390 -7.50 11.94 7.77
C ARG A 390 -8.50 13.06 7.93
N HIS A 391 -9.75 12.84 7.52
CA HIS A 391 -10.73 13.91 7.31
C HIS A 391 -12.05 13.67 8.04
N TRP A 392 -12.54 12.42 8.08
CA TRP A 392 -13.86 12.14 8.67
C TRP A 392 -13.80 11.70 10.13
N PHE A 393 -12.64 11.26 10.61
CA PHE A 393 -12.53 10.74 11.96
C PHE A 393 -12.90 11.82 12.99
N PRO A 394 -13.92 11.58 13.84
CA PRO A 394 -14.39 12.59 14.76
C PRO A 394 -13.30 12.89 15.79
N ARG A 395 -13.04 14.18 16.01
CA ARG A 395 -12.23 14.61 17.14
C ARG A 395 -13.05 14.39 18.41
N LYS A 396 -12.54 13.56 19.33
CA LYS A 396 -13.10 13.39 20.66
C LYS A 396 -12.54 14.42 21.64
N ASN A 397 -13.35 14.82 22.59
CA ASN A 397 -12.98 15.55 23.79
C ASN A 397 -12.75 14.54 24.91
N ILE A 398 -11.52 14.41 25.38
CA ILE A 398 -11.10 13.36 26.31
C ILE A 398 -10.59 14.00 27.60
N ALA A 399 -11.26 13.75 28.72
CA ALA A 399 -10.81 14.20 30.04
C ALA A 399 -9.96 13.10 30.70
N PHE A 400 -8.83 13.48 31.28
CA PHE A 400 -8.00 12.61 32.12
C PHE A 400 -8.06 13.13 33.56
N ILE A 401 -8.56 12.31 34.48
CA ILE A 401 -8.68 12.63 35.91
C ILE A 401 -7.99 11.52 36.70
N PHE A 402 -6.76 11.76 37.15
CA PHE A 402 -5.95 10.76 37.83
C PHE A 402 -5.54 11.25 39.21
N GLU A 403 -5.67 10.36 40.19
CA GLU A 403 -5.33 10.64 41.58
C GLU A 403 -4.14 9.79 42.06
N GLY A 404 -3.43 10.25 43.09
CA GLY A 404 -2.35 9.50 43.74
C GLY A 404 -0.97 10.15 43.60
N ASN A 405 0.04 9.41 43.15
CA ASN A 405 1.40 9.93 43.08
C ASN A 405 1.52 11.02 41.99
N ASN A 406 1.83 12.24 42.41
CA ASN A 406 1.91 13.41 41.52
C ASN A 406 2.82 13.20 40.30
N ASN A 407 3.97 12.53 40.45
CA ASN A 407 4.87 12.30 39.32
C ASN A 407 4.29 11.33 38.30
N ILE A 408 3.52 10.34 38.76
CA ILE A 408 2.85 9.38 37.88
C ILE A 408 1.70 10.06 37.14
N VAL A 409 0.91 10.90 37.83
CA VAL A 409 -0.15 11.70 37.21
C VAL A 409 0.43 12.61 36.12
N GLN A 410 1.44 13.41 36.45
CA GLN A 410 2.12 14.29 35.48
C GLN A 410 2.71 13.51 34.29
N TYR A 411 3.21 12.30 34.50
CA TYR A 411 3.67 11.43 33.41
C TYR A 411 2.53 11.01 32.48
N ILE A 412 1.38 10.59 33.02
CA ILE A 412 0.20 10.20 32.25
C ILE A 412 -0.35 11.39 31.46
N GLU A 413 -0.43 12.57 32.08
CA GLU A 413 -0.85 13.80 31.42
C GLU A 413 0.11 14.18 30.28
N GLY A 414 1.42 14.19 30.54
CA GLY A 414 2.42 14.48 29.51
C GLY A 414 2.38 13.48 28.34
N TRP A 415 2.18 12.19 28.63
CA TRP A 415 2.08 11.14 27.62
C TRP A 415 0.79 11.30 26.80
N SER A 416 -0.36 11.38 27.46
CA SER A 416 -1.66 11.55 26.79
C SER A 416 -1.70 12.83 25.96
N ASN A 417 -1.14 13.94 26.46
CA ASN A 417 -1.07 15.18 25.71
C ASN A 417 -0.24 15.00 24.44
N ARG A 418 0.95 14.42 24.56
CA ARG A 418 1.85 14.18 23.42
C ARG A 418 1.20 13.34 22.32
N TYR A 419 0.46 12.30 22.68
CA TYR A 419 -0.05 11.32 21.71
C TYR A 419 -1.47 11.60 21.21
N PHE A 420 -2.33 12.28 21.98
CA PHE A 420 -3.72 12.51 21.60
C PHE A 420 -4.06 13.95 21.22
N SER A 421 -3.34 14.97 21.71
CA SER A 421 -3.74 16.39 21.51
C SER A 421 -3.76 16.87 20.06
N ARG A 422 -3.09 16.16 19.14
CA ARG A 422 -3.07 16.52 17.71
C ARG A 422 -4.34 16.08 16.98
N SER A 423 -4.91 14.94 17.36
CA SER A 423 -6.10 14.34 16.74
C SER A 423 -7.37 14.52 17.56
N HIS A 424 -7.23 14.82 18.86
CA HIS A 424 -8.30 14.96 19.83
C HIS A 424 -8.07 16.20 20.69
N GLN A 425 -9.11 16.65 21.38
CA GLN A 425 -8.96 17.66 22.42
C GLN A 425 -8.84 16.95 23.75
N VAL A 426 -7.77 17.22 24.49
CA VAL A 426 -7.50 16.59 25.80
C VAL A 426 -7.66 17.61 26.91
N PHE A 427 -8.25 17.17 28.03
CA PHE A 427 -8.57 18.01 29.19
C PHE A 427 -8.00 17.38 30.45
N TYR A 428 -7.48 18.24 31.34
CA TYR A 428 -6.89 17.88 32.64
C TYR A 428 -7.53 18.78 33.69
N PRO A 429 -8.73 18.43 34.20
CA PRO A 429 -9.49 19.30 35.10
C PRO A 429 -8.78 19.47 36.45
N ASP A 430 -8.72 20.70 36.95
CA ASP A 430 -8.18 21.01 38.28
C ASP A 430 -9.16 20.62 39.41
N SER A 431 -8.71 20.70 40.66
CA SER A 431 -9.49 20.29 41.85
C SER A 431 -10.85 21.01 42.00
N GLY A 432 -11.02 22.20 41.44
CA GLY A 432 -12.30 22.93 41.42
C GLY A 432 -13.20 22.62 40.22
N GLU A 433 -12.69 21.87 39.25
CA GLU A 433 -13.32 21.66 37.95
C GLU A 433 -13.92 20.26 37.80
N VAL A 434 -13.53 19.28 38.63
CA VAL A 434 -14.05 17.91 38.55
C VAL A 434 -15.51 17.85 39.03
N ASN A 435 -16.45 18.04 38.10
CA ASN A 435 -17.88 17.90 38.34
C ASN A 435 -18.65 17.68 37.02
N ALA A 436 -19.93 17.27 37.14
CA ALA A 436 -20.84 17.04 36.03
C ALA A 436 -20.92 18.24 35.06
N GLN A 437 -21.04 19.45 35.60
CA GLN A 437 -21.18 20.67 34.81
C GLN A 437 -19.97 20.91 33.92
N TYR A 438 -18.75 20.66 34.40
CA TYR A 438 -17.54 20.80 33.59
C TYR A 438 -17.51 19.81 32.42
N LEU A 439 -17.89 18.55 32.66
CA LEU A 439 -17.91 17.52 31.62
C LEU A 439 -18.91 17.87 30.51
N GLU A 440 -20.10 18.35 30.88
CA GLU A 440 -21.12 18.79 29.93
C GLU A 440 -20.70 20.05 29.17
N GLN A 441 -20.16 21.05 29.87
CA GLN A 441 -19.72 22.32 29.25
C GLN A 441 -18.60 22.11 28.22
N ASN A 442 -17.66 21.22 28.51
CA ASN A 442 -16.59 20.88 27.59
C ASN A 442 -16.99 19.79 26.58
N THR A 443 -18.24 19.31 26.63
CA THR A 443 -18.75 18.25 25.76
C THR A 443 -17.81 17.04 25.72
N ILE A 444 -17.41 16.57 26.90
CA ILE A 444 -16.46 15.45 27.04
C ILE A 444 -17.11 14.17 26.50
N ASP A 445 -16.46 13.52 25.54
CA ASP A 445 -16.90 12.26 24.94
C ASP A 445 -16.42 11.04 25.75
N LEU A 446 -15.24 11.16 26.38
CA LEU A 446 -14.60 10.08 27.14
C LEU A 446 -13.92 10.63 28.40
N LEU A 447 -14.19 9.99 29.54
CA LEU A 447 -13.47 10.22 30.79
C LEU A 447 -12.53 9.07 31.08
N VAL A 448 -11.25 9.34 31.25
CA VAL A 448 -10.22 8.38 31.64
C VAL A 448 -9.80 8.67 33.07
N THR A 449 -9.93 7.70 33.97
CA THR A 449 -9.61 7.88 35.38
C THR A 449 -9.05 6.62 36.02
N ASN A 450 -8.24 6.74 37.07
CA ASN A 450 -7.83 5.61 37.91
C ASN A 450 -8.71 5.43 39.15
N TYR A 451 -9.75 6.25 39.32
CA TYR A 451 -10.58 6.28 40.50
C TYR A 451 -11.99 5.78 40.19
N ALA A 452 -12.38 4.66 40.81
CA ALA A 452 -13.66 4.01 40.54
C ALA A 452 -14.87 4.85 40.96
N GLU A 453 -14.68 5.74 41.94
CA GLU A 453 -15.71 6.63 42.46
C GLU A 453 -16.14 7.65 41.40
N HIS A 454 -15.18 8.33 40.75
CA HIS A 454 -15.46 9.23 39.62
C HIS A 454 -16.10 8.49 38.43
N ALA A 455 -15.61 7.29 38.11
CA ALA A 455 -16.19 6.49 37.04
C ALA A 455 -17.63 6.02 37.35
N THR A 456 -18.02 5.96 38.63
CA THR A 456 -19.37 5.62 39.07
C THR A 456 -20.26 6.86 39.10
N GLU A 457 -19.75 7.97 39.64
CA GLU A 457 -20.43 9.25 39.70
C GLU A 457 -20.83 9.79 38.33
N PHE A 458 -19.91 9.74 37.36
CA PHE A 458 -20.12 10.34 36.03
C PHE A 458 -20.60 9.36 34.97
N ARG A 459 -20.92 8.11 35.34
CA ARG A 459 -21.26 7.03 34.40
C ARG A 459 -22.45 7.35 33.50
N ASP A 460 -23.45 8.04 34.05
CA ASP A 460 -24.67 8.39 33.32
C ASP A 460 -24.50 9.64 32.45
N ILE A 461 -23.36 10.33 32.57
CA ILE A 461 -23.05 11.58 31.88
C ILE A 461 -22.09 11.32 30.71
N VAL A 462 -21.05 10.54 30.95
CA VAL A 462 -19.97 10.31 29.99
C VAL A 462 -19.48 8.86 30.04
N GLU A 463 -19.00 8.36 28.92
CA GLU A 463 -18.35 7.05 28.89
C GLU A 463 -17.02 7.10 29.66
N CYS A 464 -16.92 6.27 30.71
CA CYS A 464 -15.77 6.21 31.60
C CYS A 464 -14.87 5.00 31.32
N ILE A 465 -13.55 5.21 31.33
CA ILE A 465 -12.53 4.16 31.21
C ILE A 465 -11.65 4.17 32.45
N VAL A 466 -11.69 3.07 33.21
CA VAL A 466 -10.92 2.94 34.44
C VAL A 466 -9.55 2.34 34.18
N PHE A 467 -8.51 3.14 34.45
CA PHE A 467 -7.10 2.77 34.39
C PHE A 467 -6.62 2.24 35.75
N LYS A 468 -5.51 1.50 35.73
CA LYS A 468 -4.73 1.25 36.94
C LYS A 468 -4.00 2.53 37.36
N THR A 469 -3.62 2.63 38.64
CA THR A 469 -2.80 3.74 39.15
C THR A 469 -1.47 3.88 38.40
N ILE A 470 -0.88 2.74 38.02
CA ILE A 470 0.22 2.66 37.06
C ILE A 470 -0.34 1.99 35.80
N PRO A 471 -0.64 2.77 34.74
CA PRO A 471 -1.27 2.22 33.55
C PRO A 471 -0.38 1.22 32.84
N SER A 472 -0.94 0.08 32.44
CA SER A 472 -0.27 -0.89 31.57
C SER A 472 -0.70 -0.72 30.11
N SER A 473 -0.06 -1.44 29.19
CA SER A 473 -0.42 -1.42 27.77
C SER A 473 -1.88 -1.81 27.53
N SER A 474 -2.44 -2.67 28.39
CA SER A 474 -3.86 -3.02 28.35
C SER A 474 -4.78 -1.83 28.65
N ASP A 475 -4.38 -0.90 29.52
CA ASP A 475 -5.17 0.30 29.83
C ASP A 475 -5.23 1.22 28.61
N TRP A 476 -4.08 1.49 28.01
CA TRP A 476 -3.95 2.29 26.80
C TRP A 476 -4.66 1.66 25.59
N ASN A 477 -4.57 0.34 25.41
CA ASN A 477 -5.28 -0.36 24.34
C ASN A 477 -6.80 -0.22 24.47
N ARG A 478 -7.35 -0.25 25.69
CA ARG A 478 -8.80 -0.02 25.92
C ARG A 478 -9.21 1.40 25.54
N LEU A 479 -8.40 2.40 25.88
CA LEU A 479 -8.63 3.78 25.43
C LEU A 479 -8.59 3.88 23.90
N LEU A 480 -7.57 3.29 23.26
CA LEU A 480 -7.45 3.30 21.80
C LEU A 480 -8.64 2.60 21.12
N GLU A 481 -9.12 1.49 21.66
CA GLU A 481 -10.32 0.79 21.17
C GLU A 481 -11.57 1.66 21.26
N ARG A 482 -11.72 2.45 22.33
CA ARG A 482 -12.86 3.35 22.49
C ARG A 482 -12.75 4.60 21.64
N ILE A 483 -11.54 5.09 21.39
CA ILE A 483 -11.33 6.18 20.43
C ILE A 483 -11.63 5.68 19.02
N ASN A 484 -10.94 4.62 18.59
CA ASN A 484 -11.05 3.99 17.27
C ASN A 484 -11.13 2.45 17.39
N PRO A 485 -12.34 1.86 17.33
CA PRO A 485 -12.51 0.41 17.43
C PRO A 485 -11.83 -0.40 16.32
N ASN A 486 -11.48 0.25 15.20
CA ASN A 486 -10.82 -0.41 14.08
C ASN A 486 -9.28 -0.42 14.24
N VAL A 487 -8.69 0.47 15.04
CA VAL A 487 -7.23 0.51 15.27
C VAL A 487 -6.75 -0.75 15.97
N THR A 488 -7.50 -1.24 16.95
CA THR A 488 -7.14 -2.46 17.70
C THR A 488 -7.27 -3.75 16.89
N ARG A 489 -7.92 -3.71 15.72
CA ARG A 489 -7.88 -4.83 14.75
C ARG A 489 -6.52 -4.95 14.05
N GLN A 490 -5.75 -3.86 14.02
CA GLN A 490 -4.50 -3.78 13.28
C GLN A 490 -3.28 -3.73 14.23
N PHE A 491 -3.41 -3.04 15.36
CA PHE A 491 -2.29 -2.77 16.27
C PHE A 491 -2.71 -2.90 17.74
N ALA A 492 -1.79 -3.39 18.58
CA ALA A 492 -1.96 -3.37 20.03
C ALA A 492 -0.61 -3.10 20.71
N LEU A 493 -0.62 -2.26 21.73
CA LEU A 493 0.52 -2.06 22.61
C LEU A 493 0.77 -3.34 23.42
N LYS A 494 2.04 -3.63 23.70
CA LYS A 494 2.46 -4.72 24.57
C LYS A 494 3.36 -4.17 25.66
N ASP A 495 3.18 -4.66 26.88
CA ASP A 495 4.10 -4.34 27.96
C ASP A 495 5.47 -4.92 27.59
N LEU A 496 6.51 -4.09 27.76
CA LEU A 496 7.88 -4.59 27.71
C LEU A 496 8.09 -5.26 29.06
N PHE A 497 8.27 -6.59 29.05
CA PHE A 497 8.48 -7.51 30.16
C PHE A 497 7.23 -8.13 30.80
#